data_AF-A0A848KN28-F1
#
_entry.id   AF-A0A848KN28-F1
#
_cell.length_a   1.000
_cell.length_b   1.000
_cell.length_c   1.000
_cell.angle_alpha   90.00
_cell.angle_beta   90.00
_cell.angle_gamma   90.00
#
_symmetry.space_group_name_H-M   'P 1'
#
loop_
_entity.id
_entity.type
_entity.pdbx_description
1 polymer ?
#
loop_
_entity_poly.entity_id
_entity_poly.type
_entity_poly.pdbx_seq_one_letter_code
_entity_poly.pdbx_strand_id
1 'polypeptide(L)'
;MIGPVPASWREFKEDPTGERHHGVPLHFWRNVPTGLATRRQLDRMGLRRNGQDIAAQAVLLRKRRVPLVAYFYRVDQAAPKRTPSQRQLEALTLATWTRQADAMERHGLDATGLRQQIEGARADIAERAESRLTTTDLDCRAPKSARTNTMTRPFASGDGFDEVTHHGQEWDR
;
A
#
# COMPACT_ATOMS: atom_id res chain seq x y z
N MET A 1 18.76 2.18 -8.33
CA MET A 1 19.31 3.26 -7.47
C MET A 1 18.90 4.58 -8.11
N ILE A 2 18.28 5.51 -7.38
CA ILE A 2 17.89 6.82 -7.96
C ILE A 2 19.16 7.66 -8.05
N GLY A 3 19.41 8.29 -9.21
CA GLY A 3 20.62 9.07 -9.42
C GLY A 3 20.65 10.33 -8.54
N PRO A 4 21.81 10.98 -8.40
CA PRO A 4 21.92 12.21 -7.60
C PRO A 4 20.98 13.29 -8.13
N VAL A 5 20.29 13.97 -7.22
CA VAL A 5 19.44 15.12 -7.52
C VAL A 5 20.34 16.33 -7.75
N PRO A 6 20.20 17.08 -8.86
CA PRO A 6 21.05 18.25 -9.13
C PRO A 6 20.84 19.34 -8.08
N ALA A 7 21.93 19.90 -7.54
CA ALA A 7 21.90 20.91 -6.49
C ALA A 7 21.82 22.34 -7.04
N SER A 8 22.20 22.54 -8.30
CA SER A 8 22.27 23.86 -8.94
C SER A 8 21.75 23.86 -10.38
N TRP A 9 21.45 25.06 -10.89
CA TRP A 9 21.02 25.26 -12.29
C TRP A 9 22.10 24.92 -13.32
N ARG A 10 23.38 24.89 -12.91
CA ARG A 10 24.50 24.52 -13.78
C ARG A 10 24.62 23.00 -13.94
N GLU A 11 24.23 22.26 -12.90
CA GLU A 11 24.22 20.80 -12.88
C GLU A 11 22.93 20.22 -13.47
N PHE A 12 21.82 20.95 -13.35
CA PHE A 12 20.55 20.50 -13.89
C PHE A 12 20.61 20.45 -15.42
N LYS A 13 20.37 19.25 -15.95
CA LYS A 13 20.13 19.03 -17.37
C LYS A 13 18.90 18.13 -17.48
N GLU A 14 17.90 18.62 -18.21
CA GLU A 14 16.72 17.82 -18.50
C GLU A 14 17.14 16.57 -19.29
N ASP A 15 16.69 15.42 -18.82
CA ASP A 15 17.06 14.11 -19.35
C ASP A 15 15.78 13.30 -19.53
N PRO A 16 15.08 13.48 -20.67
CA PRO A 16 13.82 12.78 -20.94
C PRO A 16 14.02 11.27 -21.17
N THR A 17 15.24 10.81 -21.48
CA THR A 17 15.55 9.38 -21.63
C THR A 17 15.96 8.72 -20.31
N GLY A 18 16.44 9.51 -19.35
CA GLY A 18 16.82 9.05 -18.01
C GLY A 18 18.18 8.34 -17.96
N GLU A 19 18.97 8.41 -19.04
CA GLU A 19 20.28 7.75 -19.16
C GLU A 19 21.24 8.14 -18.04
N ARG A 20 21.18 9.39 -17.58
CA ARG A 20 22.05 9.94 -16.53
C ARG A 20 21.53 9.66 -15.12
N HIS A 21 20.28 9.21 -15.02
CA HIS A 21 19.56 9.02 -13.76
C HIS A 21 19.07 7.57 -13.61
N HIS A 22 19.88 6.62 -14.07
CA HIS A 22 19.65 5.17 -13.97
C HIS A 22 18.33 4.70 -14.59
N GLY A 23 17.98 5.26 -15.75
CA GLY A 23 16.78 4.89 -16.51
C GLY A 23 15.50 5.58 -16.04
N VAL A 24 15.59 6.59 -15.16
CA VAL A 24 14.45 7.38 -14.71
C VAL A 24 14.50 8.78 -15.32
N PRO A 25 13.55 9.16 -16.19
CA PRO A 25 13.48 10.50 -16.78
C PRO A 25 13.48 11.60 -15.72
N LEU A 26 14.22 12.67 -15.99
CA LEU A 26 14.29 13.87 -15.16
C LEU A 26 13.76 15.08 -15.94
N HIS A 27 12.69 15.67 -15.44
CA HIS A 27 12.02 16.83 -16.02
C HIS A 27 12.18 18.09 -15.19
N PHE A 28 11.98 19.24 -15.83
CA PHE A 28 11.77 20.48 -15.10
C PHE A 28 10.42 20.47 -14.36
N TRP A 29 10.31 21.20 -13.25
CA TRP A 29 9.05 21.37 -12.55
C TRP A 29 7.94 21.86 -13.50
N ARG A 30 6.77 21.20 -13.46
CA ARG A 30 5.61 21.40 -14.37
C ARG A 30 5.83 20.98 -15.83
N ASN A 31 6.97 20.41 -16.21
CA ASN A 31 7.23 19.92 -17.57
C ASN A 31 7.08 18.38 -17.71
N VAL A 32 6.28 17.77 -16.84
CA VAL A 32 6.14 16.30 -16.82
C VAL A 32 5.08 15.89 -17.85
N PRO A 33 5.35 14.86 -18.67
CA PRO A 33 4.39 14.33 -19.62
C PRO A 33 3.06 13.91 -18.99
N THR A 34 1.99 13.99 -19.76
CA THR A 34 0.67 13.47 -19.38
C THR A 34 0.70 11.95 -19.18
N GLY A 35 -0.22 11.40 -18.39
CA GLY A 35 -0.25 9.97 -18.02
C GLY A 35 0.63 9.63 -16.80
N LEU A 36 1.31 10.63 -16.26
CA LEU A 36 2.09 10.54 -15.02
C LEU A 36 1.42 11.34 -13.90
N ALA A 37 1.43 10.78 -12.69
CA ALA A 37 0.85 11.42 -11.52
C ALA A 37 1.75 11.24 -10.29
N THR A 38 1.79 12.27 -9.45
CA THR A 38 2.38 12.17 -8.12
C THR A 38 1.52 11.28 -7.21
N ARG A 39 2.12 10.78 -6.12
CA ARG A 39 1.39 9.96 -5.12
C ARG A 39 0.11 10.63 -4.63
N ARG A 40 0.17 11.94 -4.33
CA ARG A 40 -1.00 12.72 -3.87
C ARG A 40 -2.06 12.87 -4.94
N GLN A 41 -1.67 12.97 -6.22
CA GLN A 41 -2.62 13.04 -7.34
C GLN A 41 -3.31 11.69 -7.54
N LEU A 42 -2.58 10.58 -7.47
CA LEU A 42 -3.17 9.24 -7.49
C LEU A 42 -4.17 9.04 -6.33
N ASP A 43 -3.80 9.46 -5.11
CA ASP A 43 -4.70 9.35 -3.95
C ASP A 43 -6.00 10.13 -4.17
N ARG A 44 -5.94 11.31 -4.79
CA ARG A 44 -7.13 12.11 -5.16
C ARG A 44 -7.98 11.42 -6.23
N MET A 45 -7.36 10.65 -7.11
CA MET A 45 -8.04 9.84 -8.13
C MET A 45 -8.58 8.50 -7.58
N GLY A 46 -8.39 8.21 -6.28
CA GLY A 46 -8.79 6.93 -5.70
C GLY A 46 -7.88 5.76 -6.11
N LEU A 47 -6.66 6.06 -6.57
CA LEU A 47 -5.68 5.09 -7.06
C LEU A 47 -4.51 4.94 -6.08
N ARG A 48 -3.86 3.77 -6.12
CA ARG A 48 -2.60 3.46 -5.43
C ARG A 48 -1.54 3.07 -6.46
N ARG A 49 -0.27 3.37 -6.16
CA ARG A 49 0.91 3.05 -7.00
C ARG A 49 1.06 1.59 -7.45
N ASN A 50 0.38 0.66 -6.80
CA ASN A 50 0.43 -0.76 -7.15
C ASN A 50 1.83 -1.41 -7.17
N GLY A 51 2.75 -0.98 -6.30
CA GLY A 51 4.12 -1.52 -6.24
C GLY A 51 5.02 -1.05 -7.39
N GLN A 52 4.57 -0.11 -8.21
CA GLN A 52 5.35 0.45 -9.30
C GLN A 52 6.59 1.21 -8.79
N ASP A 53 7.69 1.03 -9.52
CA ASP A 53 8.86 1.89 -9.44
C ASP A 53 8.56 3.32 -9.92
N ILE A 54 9.51 4.22 -9.68
CA ILE A 54 9.38 5.62 -10.08
C ILE A 54 9.51 5.72 -11.59
N ALA A 55 8.49 6.28 -12.24
CA ALA A 55 8.45 6.41 -13.70
C ALA A 55 9.11 7.70 -14.19
N ALA A 56 9.10 8.77 -13.39
CA ALA A 56 9.81 10.00 -13.70
C ALA A 56 10.05 10.84 -12.44
N GLN A 57 10.98 11.79 -12.55
CA GLN A 57 11.32 12.77 -11.53
C GLN A 57 11.12 14.17 -12.09
N ALA A 58 10.66 15.10 -11.26
CA ALA A 58 10.69 16.53 -11.58
C ALA A 58 11.35 17.31 -10.46
N VAL A 59 12.23 18.24 -10.82
CA VAL A 59 13.00 19.03 -9.85
C VAL A 59 12.67 20.50 -9.99
N LEU A 60 12.42 21.13 -8.84
CA LEU A 60 12.38 22.58 -8.69
C LEU A 60 13.59 23.02 -7.89
N LEU A 61 14.55 23.63 -8.58
CA LEU A 61 15.71 24.27 -7.95
C LEU A 61 15.26 25.52 -7.18
N ARG A 62 15.77 25.67 -5.96
CA ARG A 62 15.39 26.77 -5.06
C ARG A 62 16.61 27.57 -4.65
N LYS A 63 16.50 28.90 -4.72
CA LYS A 63 17.58 29.80 -4.29
C LYS A 63 17.84 29.61 -2.79
N ARG A 64 19.07 29.23 -2.43
CA ARG A 64 19.54 29.02 -1.03
C ARG A 64 18.79 27.94 -0.24
N ARG A 65 18.09 27.01 -0.91
CA ARG A 65 17.40 25.89 -0.27
C ARG A 65 17.62 24.61 -1.06
N VAL A 66 17.44 23.48 -0.40
CA VAL A 66 17.49 22.15 -1.06
C VAL A 66 16.46 22.10 -2.20
N PRO A 67 16.82 21.55 -3.36
CA PRO A 67 15.90 21.32 -4.47
C PRO A 67 14.66 20.55 -4.01
N LEU A 68 13.50 20.93 -4.53
CA LEU A 68 12.27 20.17 -4.31
C LEU A 68 12.15 19.13 -5.42
N VAL A 69 11.98 17.86 -5.03
CA VAL A 69 11.84 16.74 -5.96
C VAL A 69 10.42 16.18 -5.86
N ALA A 70 9.78 15.98 -7.00
CA ALA A 70 8.53 15.25 -7.11
C ALA A 70 8.76 13.95 -7.90
N TYR A 71 8.25 12.85 -7.34
CA TYR A 71 8.25 11.54 -7.97
C TYR A 71 6.90 11.27 -8.64
N PHE A 72 6.97 10.77 -9.86
CA PHE A 72 5.83 10.48 -10.70
C PHE A 72 5.71 8.98 -10.98
N TYR A 73 4.47 8.53 -11.09
CA TYR A 73 4.07 7.15 -11.32
C TYR A 73 3.10 7.11 -12.50
N ARG A 74 3.01 5.96 -13.17
CA ARG A 74 2.10 5.81 -14.30
C ARG A 74 0.68 5.62 -13.81
N VAL A 75 -0.25 6.38 -14.37
CA VAL A 75 -1.67 6.25 -14.04
C VAL A 75 -2.21 4.90 -14.53
N ASP A 76 -1.81 4.45 -15.72
CA ASP A 76 -2.29 3.20 -16.33
C ASP A 76 -1.94 1.93 -15.54
N GLN A 77 -0.85 1.98 -14.76
CA GLN A 77 -0.38 0.85 -13.93
C GLN A 77 -0.86 0.94 -12.48
N ALA A 78 -1.51 2.06 -12.14
CA ALA A 78 -2.06 2.25 -10.81
C ALA A 78 -3.29 1.35 -10.63
N ALA A 79 -3.48 0.89 -9.40
CA ALA A 79 -4.63 0.07 -9.05
C ALA A 79 -5.62 0.89 -8.23
N PRO A 80 -6.91 0.51 -8.19
CA PRO A 80 -7.85 1.08 -7.24
C PRO A 80 -7.34 0.96 -5.79
N LYS A 81 -7.59 2.00 -5.00
CA LYS A 81 -7.34 1.99 -3.56
C LYS A 81 -8.13 0.83 -2.93
N ARG A 82 -7.49 0.09 -2.04
CA ARG A 82 -8.16 -0.98 -1.29
C ARG A 82 -9.20 -0.35 -0.36
N THR A 83 -10.46 -0.75 -0.52
CA THR A 83 -11.52 -0.37 0.40
C THR A 83 -11.47 -1.30 1.61
N PRO A 84 -11.31 -0.78 2.83
CA PRO A 84 -11.38 -1.60 4.04
C PRO A 84 -12.78 -2.22 4.18
N SER A 85 -12.85 -3.43 4.73
CA SER A 85 -14.12 -4.05 5.08
C SER A 85 -14.77 -3.33 6.27
N GLN A 86 -16.09 -3.50 6.45
CA GLN A 86 -16.81 -2.92 7.58
C GLN A 86 -16.17 -3.28 8.94
N ARG A 87 -15.76 -4.54 9.12
CA ARG A 87 -15.09 -4.99 10.34
C ARG A 87 -13.74 -4.31 10.57
N GLN A 88 -12.99 -4.07 9.50
CA GLN A 88 -11.71 -3.36 9.59
C GLN A 88 -11.93 -1.90 10.01
N LEU A 89 -12.96 -1.24 9.48
CA LEU A 89 -13.32 0.12 9.88
C LEU A 89 -13.73 0.18 11.35
N GLU A 90 -14.57 -0.76 11.81
CA GLU A 90 -14.99 -0.85 13.21
C GLU A 90 -13.79 -1.04 14.16
N ALA A 91 -12.88 -1.95 13.82
CA ALA A 91 -11.67 -2.17 14.60
C ALA A 91 -10.79 -0.90 14.68
N LEU A 92 -10.67 -0.16 13.57
CA LEU A 92 -9.94 1.11 13.54
C LEU A 92 -10.62 2.19 14.40
N THR A 93 -11.95 2.29 14.36
CA THR A 93 -12.72 3.22 15.20
C THR A 93 -12.51 2.92 16.67
N LEU A 94 -12.67 1.65 17.09
CA LEU A 94 -12.39 1.22 18.46
C LEU A 94 -10.96 1.56 18.88
N ALA A 95 -9.97 1.23 18.05
CA ALA A 95 -8.57 1.54 18.35
C ALA A 95 -8.31 3.06 18.49
N THR A 96 -9.00 3.88 17.69
CA THR A 96 -8.90 5.35 17.75
C THR A 96 -9.50 5.88 19.05
N TRP A 97 -10.70 5.43 19.42
CA TRP A 97 -11.35 5.83 20.68
C TRP A 97 -10.55 5.41 21.90
N THR A 98 -10.00 4.19 21.93
CA THR A 98 -9.13 3.75 23.03
C THR A 98 -7.93 4.67 23.19
N ARG A 99 -7.23 5.00 22.09
CA ARG A 99 -6.08 5.92 22.13
C ARG A 99 -6.47 7.33 22.62
N GLN A 100 -7.67 7.79 22.28
CA GLN A 100 -8.19 9.07 22.74
C GLN A 100 -8.51 9.05 24.23
N ALA A 101 -9.17 8.00 24.74
CA ALA A 101 -9.43 7.82 26.16
C ALA A 101 -8.13 7.79 26.97
N ASP A 102 -7.14 7.00 26.51
CA ASP A 102 -5.82 6.95 27.14
C ASP A 102 -5.10 8.30 27.12
N ALA A 103 -5.33 9.14 26.09
CA ALA A 103 -4.77 10.48 26.03
C ALA A 103 -5.48 11.43 27.01
N MET A 104 -6.80 11.36 27.12
CA MET A 104 -7.58 12.16 28.06
C MET A 104 -7.16 11.89 29.50
N GLU A 105 -7.09 10.62 29.89
CA GLU A 105 -6.67 10.21 31.24
C GLU A 105 -5.25 10.71 31.58
N ARG A 106 -4.31 10.60 30.62
CA ARG A 106 -2.96 11.14 30.79
C ARG A 106 -2.92 12.66 30.98
N HIS A 107 -3.88 13.37 30.42
CA HIS A 107 -4.02 14.82 30.57
C HIS A 107 -4.95 15.22 31.73
N GLY A 108 -5.37 14.28 32.57
CA GLY A 108 -6.25 14.53 33.72
C GLY A 108 -7.69 14.89 33.33
N LEU A 109 -8.10 14.55 32.11
CA LEU A 109 -9.47 14.69 31.62
C LEU A 109 -10.26 13.41 31.88
N ASP A 110 -11.54 13.54 32.21
CA ASP A 110 -12.43 12.39 32.41
C ASP A 110 -12.74 11.69 31.08
N ALA A 111 -12.42 10.40 30.99
CA ALA A 111 -12.67 9.56 29.82
C ALA A 111 -13.80 8.53 30.03
N THR A 112 -14.51 8.56 31.16
CA THR A 112 -15.49 7.54 31.54
C THR A 112 -16.56 7.32 30.47
N GLY A 113 -17.12 8.41 29.91
CA GLY A 113 -18.11 8.32 28.85
C GLY A 113 -17.57 7.68 27.56
N LEU A 114 -16.32 7.99 27.20
CA LEU A 114 -15.67 7.40 26.02
C LEU A 114 -15.36 5.91 26.25
N ARG A 115 -14.98 5.51 27.46
CA ARG A 115 -14.80 4.10 27.85
C ARG A 115 -16.12 3.33 27.74
N GLN A 116 -17.22 3.88 28.23
CA GLN A 116 -18.55 3.28 28.08
C GLN A 116 -18.95 3.13 26.62
N GLN A 117 -18.68 4.14 25.79
CA GLN A 117 -18.93 4.07 24.35
C GLN A 117 -18.11 2.97 23.66
N ILE A 118 -16.85 2.78 24.05
CA ILE A 118 -16.00 1.70 23.52
C ILE A 118 -16.59 0.32 23.88
N GLU A 119 -17.00 0.11 25.13
CA GLU A 119 -17.59 -1.16 25.57
C GLU A 119 -18.94 -1.45 24.91
N GLY A 120 -19.81 -0.44 24.77
CA GLY A 120 -21.06 -0.58 24.01
C GLY A 120 -20.81 -0.99 22.56
N ALA A 121 -19.88 -0.33 21.87
CA ALA A 121 -19.54 -0.68 20.49
C ALA A 121 -18.91 -2.09 20.37
N ARG A 122 -18.18 -2.57 21.38
CA ARG A 122 -17.69 -3.96 21.42
C ARG A 122 -18.84 -4.96 21.55
N ALA A 123 -19.81 -4.68 22.42
CA ALA A 123 -21.00 -5.51 22.58
C ALA A 123 -21.82 -5.57 21.27
N ASP A 124 -22.06 -4.43 20.62
CA ASP A 124 -22.78 -4.37 19.34
C ASP A 124 -22.09 -5.16 18.21
N ILE A 125 -20.74 -5.18 18.20
CA ILE A 125 -19.97 -5.98 17.25
C ILE A 125 -20.09 -7.47 17.58
N ALA A 126 -20.05 -7.85 18.86
CA ALA A 126 -20.22 -9.22 19.31
C ALA A 126 -21.61 -9.77 18.97
N GLU A 127 -22.67 -9.02 19.27
CA GLU A 127 -24.05 -9.39 18.94
C GLU A 127 -24.25 -9.58 17.42
N ARG A 128 -23.70 -8.69 16.60
CA ARG A 128 -23.74 -8.84 15.13
C ARG A 128 -22.90 -10.02 14.62
N ALA A 129 -21.85 -10.42 15.34
CA ALA A 129 -21.08 -11.61 15.01
C ALA A 129 -21.87 -12.88 15.36
N GLU A 130 -22.50 -12.94 16.53
CA GLU A 130 -23.38 -14.04 16.97
C GLU A 130 -24.59 -14.21 16.05
N SER A 131 -25.26 -13.11 15.70
CA SER A 131 -26.37 -13.10 14.75
C SER A 131 -25.96 -13.65 13.38
N ARG A 132 -24.72 -13.41 12.96
CA ARG A 132 -24.18 -13.95 11.71
C ARG A 132 -23.91 -15.44 11.80
N LEU A 133 -23.39 -15.93 12.93
CA LEU A 133 -23.15 -17.35 13.15
C LEU A 133 -24.48 -18.13 13.13
N THR A 134 -25.47 -17.66 13.89
CA THR A 134 -26.81 -18.27 13.93
C THR A 134 -27.51 -18.28 12.56
N THR A 135 -27.38 -17.20 11.78
CA THR A 135 -27.91 -17.14 10.41
C THR A 135 -27.16 -18.09 9.47
N THR A 136 -25.83 -18.14 9.56
CA THR A 136 -25.02 -19.02 8.70
C THR A 136 -25.24 -20.49 9.04
N ASP A 137 -25.48 -20.82 10.31
CA ASP A 137 -25.80 -22.18 10.76
C ASP A 137 -27.15 -22.68 10.21
N LEU A 138 -28.09 -21.78 9.89
CA LEU A 138 -29.34 -22.13 9.20
C LEU A 138 -29.11 -22.46 7.71
N ASP A 139 -28.19 -21.75 7.05
CA ASP A 139 -27.80 -22.02 5.64
C ASP A 139 -26.87 -23.25 5.52
N CYS A 140 -26.15 -23.62 6.59
CA CYS A 140 -25.29 -24.79 6.63
C CYS A 140 -26.04 -26.13 6.76
N ARG A 141 -27.38 -26.14 6.82
CA ARG A 141 -28.22 -27.35 6.78
C ARG A 141 -28.56 -27.81 5.35
N ALA A 142 -27.72 -27.50 4.36
CA ALA A 142 -27.69 -28.24 3.10
C ALA A 142 -26.49 -29.21 3.15
N PRO A 143 -26.68 -30.53 3.04
CA PRO A 143 -25.56 -31.47 3.13
C PRO A 143 -24.57 -31.21 2.00
N LYS A 144 -23.27 -31.16 2.34
CA LYS A 144 -22.14 -31.26 1.39
C LYS A 144 -22.05 -32.66 0.74
N SER A 145 -23.16 -33.25 0.31
CA SER A 145 -23.14 -34.48 -0.49
C SER A 145 -23.09 -34.11 -1.97
N ALA A 146 -22.15 -34.73 -2.68
CA ALA A 146 -21.90 -34.65 -4.13
C ALA A 146 -20.94 -33.55 -4.62
N ARG A 147 -19.66 -33.67 -4.25
CA ARG A 147 -18.57 -33.50 -5.23
C ARG A 147 -17.79 -34.80 -5.33
N THR A 148 -18.37 -35.77 -6.02
CA THR A 148 -17.58 -36.74 -6.79
C THR A 148 -17.11 -36.01 -8.04
N ASN A 149 -15.83 -35.61 -8.08
CA ASN A 149 -15.13 -35.67 -9.35
C ASN A 149 -13.63 -35.90 -9.14
N THR A 150 -13.28 -37.18 -9.18
CA THR A 150 -12.12 -37.73 -9.87
C THR A 150 -11.67 -36.85 -11.04
N MET A 151 -10.53 -36.20 -10.91
CA MET A 151 -9.68 -35.89 -12.05
C MET A 151 -8.23 -35.93 -11.59
N THR A 152 -7.67 -37.14 -11.64
CA THR A 152 -6.24 -37.39 -11.77
C THR A 152 -5.72 -36.57 -12.95
N ARG A 153 -4.87 -35.57 -12.69
CA ARG A 153 -3.99 -35.02 -13.73
C ARG A 153 -2.66 -35.76 -13.63
N PRO A 154 -2.16 -36.40 -14.70
CA PRO A 154 -0.83 -36.97 -14.66
C PRO A 154 0.18 -35.82 -14.54
N PHE A 155 1.04 -35.92 -13.52
CA PHE A 155 2.22 -35.09 -13.35
C PHE A 155 3.18 -35.46 -14.49
N ALA A 156 3.26 -34.60 -15.50
CA ALA A 156 4.26 -34.75 -16.56
C ALA A 156 5.63 -34.43 -15.96
N SER A 157 6.40 -35.48 -15.68
CA SER A 157 7.84 -35.44 -15.52
C SER A 157 8.46 -34.86 -16.78
N GLY A 158 8.99 -33.65 -16.68
CA GLY A 158 9.84 -33.00 -17.68
C GLY A 158 11.14 -32.64 -17.01
N ASP A 159 12.16 -33.44 -17.29
CA ASP A 159 13.54 -33.28 -16.89
C ASP A 159 14.15 -31.94 -17.33
N GLY A 160 15.13 -31.46 -16.55
CA GLY A 160 16.14 -30.51 -17.02
C GLY A 160 16.02 -29.11 -16.44
N PHE A 161 16.65 -28.88 -15.28
CA PHE A 161 17.44 -27.65 -15.16
C PHE A 161 18.67 -27.91 -14.31
N ASP A 162 19.81 -27.73 -14.98
CA ASP A 162 21.15 -27.99 -14.52
C ASP A 162 21.55 -27.15 -13.30
N GLU A 163 22.35 -27.82 -12.48
CA GLU A 163 23.28 -27.38 -11.47
C GLU A 163 23.86 -25.96 -11.72
N VAL A 164 23.46 -24.98 -10.91
CA VAL A 164 24.20 -23.72 -10.76
C VAL A 164 24.90 -23.73 -9.41
N THR A 165 26.20 -23.96 -9.50
CA THR A 165 27.22 -23.92 -8.45
C THR A 165 27.06 -22.72 -7.52
N HIS A 166 26.98 -23.01 -6.22
CA HIS A 166 27.14 -22.05 -5.13
C HIS A 166 28.53 -21.39 -5.20
N HIS A 167 28.60 -20.10 -5.51
CA HIS A 167 29.70 -19.25 -5.05
C HIS A 167 29.19 -18.35 -3.93
N GLY A 168 29.68 -18.63 -2.73
CA GLY A 168 29.50 -17.80 -1.55
C GLY A 168 30.13 -16.42 -1.76
N GLN A 169 29.43 -15.40 -1.30
CA GLN A 169 29.99 -14.09 -1.04
C GLN A 169 29.76 -13.80 0.44
N GLU A 170 30.89 -13.84 1.12
CA GLU A 170 31.20 -13.46 2.49
C GLU A 170 30.78 -12.00 2.73
N TRP A 171 29.96 -11.77 3.75
CA TRP A 171 29.55 -10.44 4.18
C TRP A 171 30.37 -10.08 5.42
N ASP A 172 31.41 -9.27 5.24
CA ASP A 172 32.11 -8.62 6.35
C ASP A 172 31.36 -7.36 6.81
N ARG A 173 31.43 -7.12 8.13
CA ARG A 173 30.63 -6.19 8.94
C ARG A 173 31.04 -4.73 8.80
#